data_AF-A0A961RDH3-F1
#
_entry.id   AF-A0A961RDH3-F1
#
_cell.length_a   1.000
_cell.length_b   1.000
_cell.length_c   1.000
_cell.angle_alpha   90.00
_cell.angle_beta   90.00
_cell.angle_gamma   90.00
#
_symmetry.space_group_name_H-M   'P 1'
#
loop_
_entity.id
_entity.type
_entity.pdbx_description
1 polymer ?
#
loop_
_entity_poly.entity_id
_entity_poly.type
_entity_poly.pdbx_seq_one_letter_code
_entity_poly.pdbx_strand_id
1 'polypeptide(L)'
;MIESMLGIEAVARGNEVSMSGEEASVHRARMALEHLYSRLEAGEIIEKGDVTGAVRMAIAEDQLSLPSMGEKTGRLSMAQIGTRRKVIQARTRTQDKYIRAMDGNELIFGVGPAGTGKT
;
A
#
# COMPACT_ATOMS: atom_id res chain seq x y z
N MET A 1 7.74 7.13 -11.15
CA MET A 1 6.62 7.33 -10.18
C MET A 1 7.10 7.14 -8.75
N ILE A 2 7.69 6.00 -8.40
CA ILE A 2 8.25 5.77 -7.05
C ILE A 2 9.39 6.76 -6.77
N GLU A 3 10.34 6.87 -7.70
CA GLU A 3 11.46 7.85 -7.66
C GLU A 3 10.97 9.27 -7.36
N SER A 4 10.02 9.78 -8.14
CA SER A 4 9.44 11.11 -7.96
C SER A 4 8.69 11.30 -6.64
N MET A 5 8.10 10.25 -6.06
CA MET A 5 7.33 10.34 -4.81
C MET A 5 8.23 10.29 -3.57
N LEU A 6 9.39 9.64 -3.67
CA LEU A 6 10.32 9.42 -2.56
C LEU A 6 11.63 10.21 -2.69
N GLY A 7 11.84 10.92 -3.81
CA GLY A 7 13.07 11.68 -4.05
C GLY A 7 14.31 10.79 -4.17
N ILE A 8 14.17 9.60 -4.76
CA ILE A 8 15.27 8.65 -4.97
C ILE A 8 15.53 8.45 -6.46
N GLU A 9 16.70 7.91 -6.79
CA GLU A 9 17.02 7.37 -8.10
C GLU A 9 16.98 5.84 -8.05
N ALA A 10 16.43 5.20 -9.09
CA ALA A 10 16.37 3.76 -9.20
C ALA A 10 16.82 3.29 -10.59
N VAL A 11 17.69 2.28 -10.63
CA VAL A 11 18.18 1.66 -11.85
C VAL A 11 17.87 0.17 -11.81
N ALA A 12 17.06 -0.30 -12.76
CA ALA A 12 16.78 -1.73 -12.92
C ALA A 12 17.77 -2.38 -13.89
N ARG A 13 18.41 -3.47 -13.48
CA ARG A 13 19.27 -4.32 -14.33
C ARG A 13 18.93 -5.79 -14.11
N GLY A 14 18.35 -6.41 -15.13
CA GLY A 14 17.90 -7.81 -15.03
C GLY A 14 16.84 -7.97 -13.94
N ASN A 15 17.14 -8.78 -12.93
CA ASN A 15 16.30 -9.05 -11.76
C ASN A 15 16.69 -8.22 -10.52
N GLU A 16 17.62 -7.27 -10.66
CA GLU A 16 18.07 -6.40 -9.58
C GLU A 16 17.60 -4.96 -9.80
N VAL A 17 17.24 -4.29 -8.69
CA VAL A 17 16.91 -2.86 -8.66
C VAL A 17 17.85 -2.18 -7.69
N SER A 18 18.77 -1.37 -8.22
CA SER A 18 19.67 -0.54 -7.44
C SER A 18 18.99 0.80 -7.14
N MET A 19 19.02 1.25 -5.89
CA MET A 19 18.38 2.50 -5.46
C MET A 19 19.38 3.38 -4.70
N SER A 20 19.37 4.67 -4.96
CA SER A 20 20.21 5.67 -4.31
C SER A 20 19.40 6.89 -3.88
N GLY A 21 19.73 7.42 -2.69
CA GLY A 21 19.03 8.54 -2.08
C GLY A 21 19.16 8.52 -0.56
N GLU A 22 18.28 9.24 0.13
CA GLU A 22 18.17 9.19 1.60
C GLU A 22 17.79 7.78 2.06
N GLU A 23 18.43 7.29 3.13
CA GLU A 23 18.25 5.94 3.65
C GLU A 23 16.78 5.60 3.93
N ALA A 24 16.04 6.50 4.59
CA ALA A 24 14.62 6.31 4.89
C ALA A 24 13.77 6.21 3.61
N SER A 25 14.10 7.00 2.58
CA SER A 25 13.39 6.99 1.30
C SER A 25 13.69 5.74 0.48
N VAL A 26 14.94 5.26 0.50
CA VAL A 26 15.33 3.98 -0.10
C VAL A 26 14.65 2.81 0.62
N HIS A 27 14.57 2.85 1.95
CA HIS A 27 13.85 1.83 2.74
C HIS A 27 12.36 1.77 2.36
N ARG A 28 11.68 2.92 2.28
CA ARG A 28 10.27 2.99 1.85
C ARG A 28 10.07 2.50 0.42
N ALA A 29 11.00 2.80 -0.48
CA ALA A 29 10.95 2.33 -1.86
C ALA A 29 11.09 0.80 -1.95
N ARG A 30 12.03 0.22 -1.18
CA ARG A 30 12.17 -1.22 -1.03
C ARG A 30 10.87 -1.86 -0.56
N MET A 31 10.30 -1.38 0.55
CA MET A 31 9.06 -1.89 1.11
C MET A 31 7.90 -1.87 0.09
N ALA A 32 7.76 -0.77 -0.64
CA ALA A 32 6.74 -0.65 -1.68
C ALA A 32 6.95 -1.65 -2.83
N LEU A 33 8.19 -1.81 -3.30
CA LEU A 33 8.53 -2.74 -4.38
C LEU A 33 8.33 -4.20 -3.96
N GLU A 34 8.78 -4.59 -2.76
CA GLU A 34 8.60 -5.94 -2.22
C GLU A 34 7.11 -6.28 -2.05
N HIS A 35 6.31 -5.32 -1.56
CA HIS A 35 4.86 -5.49 -1.46
C HIS A 35 4.21 -5.72 -2.84
N LEU A 36 4.53 -4.87 -3.83
CA LEU A 36 4.00 -5.00 -5.19
C LEU A 36 4.43 -6.31 -5.85
N TYR A 37 5.68 -6.73 -5.63
CA TYR A 37 6.20 -8.00 -6.14
C TYR A 37 5.43 -9.19 -5.57
N SER A 38 5.18 -9.22 -4.26
CA SER A 38 4.43 -10.30 -3.63
C SER A 38 2.99 -10.46 -4.17
N ARG A 39 2.38 -9.34 -4.59
CA ARG A 39 1.04 -9.34 -5.21
C ARG A 39 1.08 -9.86 -6.64
N LEU A 40 2.13 -9.52 -7.40
CA LEU A 40 2.36 -10.08 -8.74
C LEU A 40 2.60 -11.59 -8.68
N GLU A 41 3.36 -12.08 -7.70
CA GLU A 41 3.56 -13.53 -7.48
C GLU A 41 2.24 -14.24 -7.15
N ALA A 42 1.30 -13.55 -6.48
CA ALA A 42 -0.04 -14.06 -6.21
C ALA A 42 -0.99 -14.02 -7.42
N GLY A 43 -0.52 -13.55 -8.59
CA GLY A 43 -1.30 -13.45 -9.82
C GLY A 43 -2.22 -12.23 -9.89
N GLU A 44 -2.04 -11.24 -9.00
CA GLU A 44 -2.82 -10.01 -9.03
C GLU A 44 -2.35 -9.07 -10.14
N ILE A 45 -3.28 -8.31 -10.71
CA ILE A 45 -2.99 -7.25 -11.68
C ILE A 45 -2.67 -5.97 -10.91
N ILE A 46 -1.52 -5.36 -11.21
CA ILE A 46 -1.08 -4.09 -10.61
C ILE A 46 -1.37 -2.93 -11.56
N GLU A 47 -2.15 -1.96 -11.09
CA GLU A 47 -2.42 -0.71 -11.80
C GLU A 47 -1.62 0.46 -11.20
N LYS A 48 -1.58 1.60 -11.90
CA LYS A 48 -0.91 2.83 -11.42
C LYS A 48 -1.34 3.26 -10.02
N GLY A 49 -2.61 3.11 -9.69
CA GLY A 49 -3.15 3.46 -8.38
C GLY A 49 -2.62 2.58 -7.25
N ASP A 50 -2.27 1.32 -7.55
CA ASP A 50 -1.71 0.38 -6.58
C ASP A 50 -0.25 0.73 -6.26
N VAL A 51 0.52 1.20 -7.25
CA VAL A 51 1.86 1.73 -7.03
C VAL A 51 1.84 2.94 -6.09
N THR A 52 0.92 3.89 -6.33
CA THR A 52 0.76 5.05 -5.45
C THR A 52 0.30 4.65 -4.04
N GLY A 53 -0.59 3.66 -3.93
CA GLY A 53 -1.05 3.10 -2.65
C GLY A 53 0.09 2.46 -1.86
N ALA A 54 0.89 1.61 -2.51
CA ALA A 54 2.03 0.93 -1.89
C ALA A 54 3.06 1.93 -1.32
N VAL A 55 3.40 2.99 -2.07
CA VAL A 55 4.30 4.03 -1.58
C VAL A 55 3.72 4.78 -0.37
N ARG A 56 2.42 5.12 -0.40
CA ARG A 56 1.75 5.77 0.74
C ARG A 56 1.72 4.88 1.99
N MET A 57 1.53 3.58 1.82
CA MET A 57 1.56 2.62 2.93
C MET A 57 2.96 2.51 3.53
N ALA A 58 4.00 2.40 2.69
CA ALA A 58 5.39 2.35 3.15
C ALA A 58 5.77 3.60 3.96
N ILE A 59 5.33 4.79 3.52
CA ILE A 59 5.52 6.04 4.28
C ILE A 59 4.81 5.99 5.64
N ALA A 60 3.60 5.46 5.71
CA ALA A 60 2.82 5.40 6.94
C ALA A 60 3.35 4.36 7.95
N GLU A 61 3.89 3.23 7.48
CA GLU A 61 4.47 2.20 8.34
C GLU A 61 5.78 2.65 9.00
N ASP A 62 6.61 3.36 8.25
CA ASP A 62 7.87 3.92 8.76
C ASP A 62 7.66 5.02 9.82
N GLN A 63 6.49 5.66 9.85
CA GLN A 63 6.14 6.61 10.93
C GLN A 63 5.65 5.91 12.22
N LEU A 64 5.27 4.64 12.14
CA LEU A 64 4.70 3.86 13.24
C LEU A 64 5.72 2.95 13.94
N SER A 65 6.98 2.95 13.51
CA SER A 65 8.08 2.16 14.09
C SER A 65 8.66 2.73 15.40
N LEU A 66 7.95 3.64 16.08
CA LEU A 66 8.09 3.82 17.53
C LEU A 66 7.48 2.59 18.24
N PRO A 67 8.09 2.07 19.32
CA PRO A 67 7.92 0.68 19.75
C PRO A 67 6.54 0.46 20.38
N SER A 68 5.54 0.12 19.57
CA SER A 68 4.36 -0.59 20.02
C SER A 68 4.53 -2.07 19.66
N MET A 69 4.54 -2.88 20.72
CA MET A 69 4.61 -4.33 20.69
C MET A 69 3.77 -4.97 19.58
N GLY A 70 4.40 -5.92 18.87
CA GLY A 70 3.85 -7.26 18.74
C GLY A 70 2.56 -7.42 17.94
N GLU A 71 2.58 -7.14 16.64
CA GLU A 71 1.74 -7.89 15.71
C GLU A 71 2.59 -8.48 14.58
N LYS A 72 2.86 -9.76 14.80
CA LYS A 72 3.25 -10.83 13.88
C LYS A 72 3.29 -10.45 12.40
N THR A 73 4.37 -10.91 11.79
CA THR A 73 4.67 -11.31 10.41
C THR A 73 3.55 -12.07 9.67
N GLY A 74 2.30 -11.60 9.76
CA GLY A 74 1.20 -12.02 8.93
C GLY A 74 1.16 -11.09 7.74
N ARG A 75 1.32 -11.64 6.53
CA ARG A 75 1.11 -10.95 5.25
C ARG A 75 0.03 -9.89 5.41
N LEU A 76 0.39 -8.61 5.21
CA LEU A 76 -0.52 -7.46 5.18
C LEU A 76 -1.53 -7.63 4.04
N SER A 77 -2.49 -8.53 4.23
CA SER A 77 -3.61 -8.73 3.35
C SER A 77 -4.58 -7.59 3.61
N MET A 78 -4.44 -6.53 2.80
CA MET A 78 -5.40 -5.42 2.79
C MET A 78 -6.77 -5.97 2.39
N ALA A 79 -7.81 -5.52 3.10
CA ALA A 79 -9.17 -5.94 2.84
C ALA A 79 -9.57 -5.69 1.38
N GLN A 80 -10.34 -6.62 0.83
CA GLN A 80 -10.80 -6.62 -0.55
C GLN A 80 -12.31 -6.78 -0.59
N ILE A 81 -12.95 -6.15 -1.57
CA ILE A 81 -14.35 -6.35 -1.90
C ILE A 81 -14.48 -6.82 -3.36
N GLY A 82 -15.11 -7.97 -3.54
CA GLY A 82 -15.45 -8.49 -4.86
C GLY A 82 -16.67 -7.76 -5.41
N THR A 83 -16.54 -7.09 -6.55
CA THR A 83 -17.68 -6.56 -7.31
C THR A 83 -17.90 -7.40 -8.57
N ARG A 84 -19.08 -7.27 -9.20
CA ARG A 84 -19.38 -7.96 -10.48
C ARG A 84 -18.36 -7.71 -11.59
N ARG A 85 -17.64 -6.58 -11.54
CA ARG A 85 -16.67 -6.17 -12.57
C ARG A 85 -15.22 -6.48 -12.20
N LYS A 86 -14.86 -6.31 -10.92
CA LYS A 86 -13.50 -6.47 -10.43
C LYS A 86 -13.43 -6.62 -8.92
N VAL A 87 -12.32 -7.16 -8.44
CA VAL A 87 -11.93 -7.08 -7.04
C VAL A 87 -11.36 -5.69 -6.77
N ILE A 88 -11.85 -5.03 -5.73
CA ILE A 88 -11.36 -3.73 -5.26
C ILE A 88 -10.63 -3.97 -3.95
N GLN A 89 -9.33 -3.65 -3.91
CA GLN A 89 -8.52 -3.74 -2.70
C GLN A 89 -8.32 -2.36 -2.07
N ALA A 90 -8.30 -2.31 -0.74
CA ALA A 90 -7.91 -1.12 -0.01
C ALA A 90 -6.48 -0.70 -0.33
N ARG A 91 -6.29 0.58 -0.69
CA ARG A 91 -4.97 1.18 -0.99
C ARG A 91 -4.44 2.05 0.16
N THR A 92 -5.27 2.29 1.17
CA THR A 92 -4.93 3.07 2.36
C THR A 92 -5.47 2.37 3.60
N ARG A 93 -4.88 2.63 4.77
CA ARG A 93 -5.38 2.10 6.06
C ARG A 93 -6.82 2.50 6.35
N THR A 94 -7.23 3.71 5.97
CA THR A 94 -8.60 4.16 6.14
C THR A 94 -9.56 3.37 5.26
N GLN A 95 -9.16 3.03 4.03
CA GLN A 95 -9.94 2.16 3.15
C GLN A 95 -10.00 0.73 3.70
N ASP A 96 -8.93 0.20 4.29
CA ASP A 96 -8.94 -1.14 4.90
C ASP A 96 -9.96 -1.19 6.05
N LYS A 97 -9.92 -0.21 6.95
CA LYS A 97 -10.91 -0.06 8.03
C LYS A 97 -12.32 0.07 7.49
N TYR A 98 -12.51 0.86 6.43
CA TYR A 98 -13.82 1.06 5.80
C TYR A 98 -14.38 -0.23 5.21
N ILE A 99 -13.58 -0.99 4.44
CA ILE A 99 -14.01 -2.26 3.85
C ILE A 99 -14.32 -3.29 4.94
N ARG A 100 -13.47 -3.41 5.97
CA ARG A 100 -13.73 -4.33 7.09
C ARG A 100 -15.00 -3.98 7.86
N ALA A 101 -15.31 -2.69 7.99
CA ALA A 101 -16.54 -2.25 8.66
C ALA A 101 -17.80 -2.69 7.90
N MET A 102 -17.73 -2.91 6.58
CA MET A 102 -18.88 -3.37 5.76
C MET A 102 -19.38 -4.75 6.16
N ASP A 103 -18.52 -5.63 6.66
CA ASP A 103 -18.92 -6.98 7.05
C ASP A 103 -19.81 -6.99 8.31
N GLY A 104 -19.68 -5.96 9.17
CA GLY A 104 -20.33 -5.91 10.48
C GLY A 104 -21.38 -4.82 10.66
N ASN A 105 -21.59 -3.94 9.68
CA ASN A 105 -22.48 -2.79 9.82
C ASN A 105 -23.36 -2.62 8.56
N GLU A 106 -24.66 -2.41 8.77
CA GLU A 106 -25.62 -2.18 7.69
C GLU A 106 -25.46 -0.79 7.04
N LEU A 107 -24.95 0.19 7.79
CA LEU A 107 -24.75 1.56 7.33
C LEU A 107 -23.44 2.13 7.89
N ILE A 108 -22.62 2.73 7.02
CA ILE A 108 -21.32 3.30 7.37
C ILE A 108 -21.22 4.71 6.80
N PHE A 109 -20.81 5.68 7.62
CA PHE A 109 -20.56 7.04 7.20
C PHE A 109 -19.05 7.28 7.01
N GLY A 110 -18.62 7.53 5.77
CA GLY A 110 -17.26 7.96 5.48
C GLY A 110 -17.13 9.48 5.55
N VAL A 111 -16.46 10.02 6.56
CA VAL A 111 -16.25 11.48 6.73
C VAL A 111 -14.79 11.83 6.44
N GLY A 112 -14.57 12.87 5.62
CA GLY A 112 -13.22 13.39 5.33
C GLY A 112 -13.20 14.40 4.17
N PRO A 113 -12.10 15.14 3.96
CA PRO A 113 -11.96 16.13 2.88
C PRO A 113 -12.01 15.48 1.48
N ALA A 114 -12.47 16.20 0.46
CA ALA A 114 -12.58 15.67 -0.91
C ALA A 114 -11.24 15.05 -1.41
N GLY A 115 -11.32 13.93 -2.14
CA GLY A 115 -10.12 13.27 -2.70
C GLY A 115 -9.42 12.22 -1.82
N THR A 116 -9.93 11.93 -0.61
CA THR A 116 -9.36 10.89 0.27
C THR A 116 -9.86 9.46 -0.01
N GLY A 117 -10.51 9.22 -1.15
CA GLY A 117 -10.98 7.88 -1.54
C GLY A 117 -12.12 7.33 -0.67
N LYS A 118 -13.08 8.19 -0.32
CA LYS A 118 -14.34 7.81 0.35
C LYS A 118 -15.34 7.09 -0.57
N THR A 119 -15.10 7.16 -1.88
CA THR A 119 -15.87 6.49 -2.94
C THR A 119 -14.94 5.52 -3.65
#